data_AF-A0A0C3QM70-F1
#
_entry.id   AF-A0A0C3QM70-F1
#
_cell.length_a   1.000
_cell.length_b   1.000
_cell.length_c   1.000
_cell.angle_alpha   90.00
_cell.angle_beta   90.00
_cell.angle_gamma   90.00
#
_symmetry.space_group_name_H-M   'P 1'
#
loop_
_entity.id
_entity.type
_entity.pdbx_description
1 polymer ?
#
loop_
_entity_poly.entity_id
_entity_poly.type
_entity_poly.pdbx_seq_one_letter_code
_entity_poly.pdbx_strand_id
1 'polypeptide(L)'
;MAPWLIELSQAHTQLCNLDITGCVVPTDGWIAAFRNWNSLTSLRLMSCELDDFDVQILSPPETANDQPTLLPKLQKLTLDNEIHLSSTIVRDIVRRRYTLSEARKVDSVTREVAAIQEVTIRGWDAGKVDHKDVAEIAECVERLNIGAFQGGVSDVVDEGSDSDTEWPSDWDSEGSF
;
A
#
# COMPACT_ATOMS: atom_id res chain seq x y z
N MET A 1 2.11 11.08 -17.24
CA MET A 1 3.47 10.48 -17.27
C MET A 1 4.32 11.20 -16.22
N ALA A 2 5.11 10.49 -15.41
CA ALA A 2 5.95 11.09 -14.36
C ALA A 2 7.45 10.97 -14.74
N PRO A 3 8.00 11.94 -15.50
CA PRO A 3 9.35 11.80 -16.08
C PRO A 3 10.44 11.63 -15.02
N TRP A 4 10.29 12.32 -13.88
CA TRP A 4 11.25 12.30 -12.78
C TRP A 4 11.48 10.87 -12.23
N LEU A 5 10.44 10.04 -12.16
CA LEU A 5 10.56 8.68 -11.62
C LEU A 5 11.33 7.78 -12.58
N ILE A 6 11.09 7.95 -13.88
CA ILE A 6 11.78 7.21 -14.93
C ILE A 6 13.26 7.62 -14.95
N GLU A 7 13.55 8.91 -14.94
CA GLU A 7 14.92 9.43 -14.88
C GLU A 7 15.66 8.96 -13.62
N LEU A 8 15.01 9.02 -12.46
CA LEU A 8 15.54 8.47 -11.20
C LEU A 8 15.87 6.99 -11.34
N SER A 9 14.97 6.22 -11.97
CA SER A 9 15.15 4.78 -12.13
C SER A 9 16.31 4.42 -13.06
N GLN A 10 16.56 5.24 -14.08
CA GLN A 10 17.68 5.07 -15.01
C GLN A 10 19.02 5.46 -14.37
N ALA A 11 19.03 6.52 -13.56
CA ALA A 11 20.23 6.99 -12.87
C ALA A 11 20.65 6.07 -11.71
N HIS A 12 19.70 5.39 -11.05
CA HIS A 12 19.92 4.63 -9.82
C HIS A 12 19.47 3.17 -9.92
N THR A 13 20.01 2.42 -10.88
CA THR A 13 19.63 1.00 -11.11
C THR A 13 19.97 0.06 -9.94
N GLN A 14 20.91 0.44 -9.08
CA GLN A 14 21.31 -0.31 -7.88
C GLN A 14 20.53 0.10 -6.61
N LEU A 15 19.47 0.87 -6.75
CA LEU A 15 18.64 1.28 -5.60
C LEU A 15 18.05 0.05 -4.92
N CYS A 16 18.28 -0.08 -3.60
CA CYS A 16 17.73 -1.18 -2.78
C CYS A 16 16.46 -0.79 -2.02
N ASN A 17 16.30 0.51 -1.71
CA ASN A 17 15.21 1.02 -0.90
C ASN A 17 14.63 2.26 -1.58
N LEU A 18 13.31 2.30 -1.72
CA LEU A 18 12.58 3.42 -2.29
C LEU A 18 11.41 3.78 -1.39
N ASP A 19 11.34 5.06 -1.01
CA ASP A 19 10.20 5.65 -0.32
C ASP A 19 9.68 6.79 -1.19
N ILE A 20 8.42 6.71 -1.59
CA ILE A 20 7.73 7.74 -2.37
C ILE A 20 6.47 8.13 -1.61
N THR A 21 6.31 9.42 -1.39
CA THR A 21 5.19 9.99 -0.64
C THR A 21 4.49 11.08 -1.45
N GLY A 22 3.15 11.09 -1.45
CA GLY A 22 2.35 12.20 -1.99
C GLY A 22 2.45 12.36 -3.50
N CYS A 23 2.70 11.28 -4.24
CA CYS A 23 2.96 11.33 -5.67
C CYS A 23 1.94 10.52 -6.46
N VAL A 24 1.15 11.21 -7.29
CA VAL A 24 0.26 10.56 -8.25
C VAL A 24 1.04 10.23 -9.53
N VAL A 25 1.29 8.94 -9.75
CA VAL A 25 2.02 8.43 -10.91
C VAL A 25 1.13 7.45 -11.66
N PRO A 26 0.90 7.63 -12.97
CA PRO A 26 0.15 6.65 -13.76
C PRO A 26 0.84 5.30 -13.78
N THR A 27 0.07 4.21 -13.89
CA THR A 27 0.55 2.82 -13.92
C THR A 27 1.73 2.61 -14.89
N ASP A 28 1.66 3.14 -16.11
CA ASP A 28 2.74 3.03 -17.10
C ASP A 28 4.06 3.67 -16.62
N GLY A 29 3.96 4.73 -15.83
CA GLY A 29 5.12 5.37 -15.19
C GLY A 29 5.75 4.49 -14.13
N TRP A 30 4.93 3.84 -13.29
CA TRP A 30 5.41 2.85 -12.33
C TRP A 30 6.09 1.67 -13.02
N ILE A 31 5.45 1.10 -14.05
CA ILE A 31 6.01 -0.01 -14.84
C ILE A 31 7.35 0.39 -15.45
N ALA A 32 7.43 1.55 -16.10
CA ALA A 32 8.66 2.02 -16.74
C ALA A 32 9.80 2.18 -15.72
N ALA A 33 9.52 2.69 -14.53
CA ALA A 33 10.52 2.87 -13.49
C ALA A 33 10.94 1.55 -12.83
N PHE A 34 9.98 0.72 -12.43
CA PHE A 34 10.22 -0.54 -11.72
C PHE A 34 10.99 -1.57 -12.56
N ARG A 35 10.94 -1.47 -13.89
CA ARG A 35 11.77 -2.30 -14.79
C ARG A 35 13.27 -2.09 -14.60
N ASN A 36 13.70 -0.93 -14.10
CA ASN A 36 15.12 -0.62 -13.95
C ASN A 36 15.68 -1.01 -12.57
N TRP A 37 14.83 -1.26 -11.57
CA TRP A 37 15.22 -1.52 -10.18
C TRP A 37 15.21 -3.00 -9.79
N ASN A 38 16.07 -3.79 -10.45
CA ASN A 38 16.18 -5.23 -10.17
C ASN A 38 16.82 -5.57 -8.82
N SER A 39 17.47 -4.58 -8.18
CA SER A 39 18.08 -4.71 -6.85
C SER A 39 17.17 -4.23 -5.72
N LEU A 40 15.98 -3.69 -6.02
CA LEU A 40 15.10 -3.15 -4.98
C LEU A 40 14.58 -4.26 -4.06
N THR A 41 14.82 -4.09 -2.77
CA THR A 41 14.37 -5.00 -1.70
C THR A 41 13.26 -4.40 -0.86
N SER A 42 13.17 -3.07 -0.78
CA SER A 42 12.17 -2.36 0.02
C SER A 42 11.47 -1.28 -0.79
N LEU A 43 10.14 -1.34 -0.81
CA LEU A 43 9.28 -0.34 -1.42
C LEU A 43 8.30 0.20 -0.39
N ARG A 44 8.28 1.52 -0.24
CA ARG A 44 7.29 2.23 0.55
C ARG A 44 6.59 3.27 -0.32
N LEU A 45 5.27 3.17 -0.38
CA LEU A 45 4.39 4.09 -1.07
C LEU A 45 3.42 4.66 -0.03
N MET A 46 3.38 5.99 0.06
CA MET A 46 2.52 6.69 1.01
C MET A 46 1.70 7.76 0.30
N SER A 47 0.39 7.71 0.43
CA SER A 47 -0.51 8.73 -0.14
C SER A 47 -0.24 8.99 -1.63
N CYS A 48 0.00 7.92 -2.39
CA CYS A 48 0.25 7.96 -3.83
C CYS A 48 -1.04 7.80 -4.66
N GLU A 49 -2.19 7.67 -4.00
CA GLU A 49 -3.53 7.49 -4.61
C GLU A 49 -3.62 6.21 -5.45
N LEU A 50 -2.99 5.14 -4.97
CA LEU A 50 -2.93 3.86 -5.68
C LEU A 50 -4.27 3.13 -5.58
N ASP A 51 -4.69 2.53 -6.69
CA ASP A 51 -5.75 1.55 -6.74
C ASP A 51 -5.23 0.12 -6.97
N ASP A 52 -6.14 -0.85 -7.00
CA ASP A 52 -5.79 -2.26 -7.19
C ASP A 52 -5.04 -2.49 -8.52
N PHE A 53 -5.38 -1.74 -9.57
CA PHE A 53 -4.75 -1.87 -10.88
C PHE A 53 -3.30 -1.38 -10.85
N ASP A 54 -3.03 -0.26 -10.16
CA ASP A 54 -1.68 0.26 -9.99
C ASP A 54 -0.78 -0.70 -9.22
N VAL A 55 -1.29 -1.33 -8.15
CA VAL A 55 -0.49 -2.23 -7.30
C VAL A 55 -0.35 -3.62 -7.92
N GLN A 56 -1.27 -4.04 -8.79
CA GLN A 56 -1.23 -5.32 -9.49
C GLN A 56 0.06 -5.54 -10.28
N ILE A 57 0.72 -4.48 -10.74
CA ILE A 57 2.00 -4.56 -11.47
C ILE A 57 3.12 -5.22 -10.64
N LEU A 58 2.98 -5.24 -9.31
CA LEU A 58 3.89 -5.92 -8.40
C LEU A 58 3.71 -7.44 -8.40
N SER A 59 2.61 -7.95 -8.96
CA SER A 59 2.38 -9.38 -9.10
C SER A 59 3.25 -9.96 -10.23
N PRO A 60 3.99 -11.06 -10.00
CA PRO A 60 4.70 -11.74 -11.08
C PRO A 60 3.72 -12.24 -12.17
N PRO A 61 4.06 -12.11 -13.46
CA PRO A 61 3.19 -12.54 -14.55
C PRO A 61 2.90 -14.05 -14.49
N GLU A 62 1.75 -14.45 -15.04
CA GLU A 62 1.33 -15.86 -15.05
C GLU A 62 2.27 -16.73 -15.89
N THR A 63 2.73 -16.21 -17.02
CA THR A 63 3.67 -16.90 -17.91
C THR A 63 5.00 -16.15 -17.99
N ALA A 64 6.10 -16.90 -18.10
CA ALA A 64 7.44 -16.32 -18.20
C ALA A 64 7.68 -15.53 -19.51
N ASN A 65 6.80 -15.70 -20.51
CA ASN A 65 6.97 -15.13 -21.84
C ASN A 65 6.26 -13.79 -22.02
N ASP A 66 5.32 -13.42 -21.14
CA ASP A 66 4.50 -12.22 -21.36
C ASP A 66 5.22 -10.93 -20.96
N GLN A 67 5.85 -10.86 -19.78
CA GLN A 67 6.63 -9.70 -19.32
C GLN A 67 7.72 -10.09 -18.30
N PRO A 68 8.76 -9.26 -18.10
CA PRO A 68 9.68 -9.44 -16.98
C PRO A 68 8.97 -9.14 -15.65
N THR A 69 9.26 -9.94 -14.61
CA THR A 69 8.80 -9.65 -13.25
C THR A 69 9.38 -8.33 -12.77
N LEU A 70 8.52 -7.40 -12.35
CA LEU A 70 8.94 -6.14 -11.78
C LEU A 70 9.42 -6.34 -10.34
N LEU A 71 10.49 -5.64 -9.95
CA LEU A 71 11.07 -5.70 -8.59
C LEU A 71 11.26 -7.16 -8.12
N PRO A 72 12.06 -7.98 -8.83
CA PRO A 72 12.19 -9.41 -8.55
C PRO A 72 12.72 -9.71 -7.15
N LYS A 73 13.46 -8.78 -6.53
CA LYS A 73 14.04 -8.93 -5.19
C LYS A 73 13.25 -8.25 -4.07
N LEU A 74 12.04 -7.77 -4.36
CA LEU A 74 11.20 -7.09 -3.37
C LEU A 74 10.86 -8.03 -2.20
N GLN A 75 11.25 -7.64 -0.99
CA GLN A 75 11.03 -8.38 0.25
C GLN A 75 10.20 -7.58 1.26
N LYS A 76 10.19 -6.26 1.17
CA LYS A 76 9.44 -5.38 2.08
C LYS A 76 8.52 -4.46 1.30
N LEU A 77 7.23 -4.53 1.59
CA LEU A 77 6.21 -3.70 0.98
C LEU A 77 5.47 -2.91 2.05
N THR A 78 5.51 -1.59 1.94
CA THR A 78 4.71 -0.69 2.77
C THR A 78 3.76 0.11 1.90
N LEU A 79 2.47 0.03 2.21
CA LEU A 79 1.38 0.77 1.56
C LEU A 79 0.68 1.58 2.65
N ASP A 80 0.84 2.90 2.62
CA ASP A 80 0.38 3.81 3.69
C ASP A 80 -0.59 4.85 3.13
N ASN A 81 -1.76 5.00 3.74
CA ASN A 81 -2.84 5.90 3.32
C ASN A 81 -3.33 5.68 1.88
N GLU A 82 -3.35 4.43 1.42
CA GLU A 82 -3.85 4.04 0.09
C GLU A 82 -5.30 3.53 0.20
N ILE A 83 -6.24 4.47 0.36
CA ILE A 83 -7.65 4.20 0.73
C ILE A 83 -8.47 3.44 -0.33
N HIS A 84 -7.95 3.34 -1.55
CA HIS A 84 -8.63 2.69 -2.68
C HIS A 84 -8.26 1.21 -2.83
N LEU A 85 -7.24 0.73 -2.11
CA LEU A 85 -6.78 -0.65 -2.23
C LEU A 85 -7.71 -1.64 -1.50
N SER A 86 -7.91 -2.81 -2.11
CA SER A 86 -8.55 -3.96 -1.49
C SER A 86 -7.55 -4.86 -0.77
N SER A 87 -7.98 -5.58 0.26
CA SER A 87 -7.15 -6.63 0.87
C SER A 87 -6.81 -7.77 -0.09
N THR A 88 -7.72 -8.02 -1.04
CA THR A 88 -7.63 -9.10 -2.01
C THR A 88 -6.44 -8.93 -2.93
N ILE A 89 -6.18 -7.71 -3.45
CA ILE A 89 -5.05 -7.50 -4.36
C ILE A 89 -3.70 -7.70 -3.64
N VAL A 90 -3.59 -7.23 -2.39
CA VAL A 90 -2.36 -7.38 -1.60
C VAL A 90 -2.11 -8.86 -1.29
N ARG A 91 -3.15 -9.58 -0.89
CA ARG A 91 -3.11 -11.04 -0.70
C ARG A 91 -2.61 -11.75 -1.94
N ASP A 92 -3.16 -11.44 -3.11
CA ASP A 92 -2.82 -12.13 -4.35
C ASP A 92 -1.35 -11.91 -4.73
N ILE A 93 -0.83 -10.68 -4.61
CA ILE A 93 0.57 -10.36 -4.86
C ILE A 93 1.49 -11.14 -3.91
N VAL A 94 1.20 -11.09 -2.61
CA VAL A 94 2.01 -11.76 -1.57
C VAL A 94 2.02 -13.27 -1.79
N ARG A 95 0.84 -13.87 -1.94
CA ARG A 95 0.66 -15.32 -2.13
C ARG A 95 1.32 -15.79 -3.42
N ARG A 96 1.22 -15.03 -4.51
CA ARG A 96 1.85 -15.37 -5.79
C ARG A 96 3.37 -15.38 -5.68
N ARG A 97 3.96 -14.34 -5.08
CA ARG A 97 5.41 -14.27 -4.86
C ARG A 97 5.90 -15.37 -3.94
N TYR A 98 5.19 -15.65 -2.85
CA TYR A 98 5.48 -16.75 -1.95
C TYR A 98 5.51 -18.10 -2.70
N THR A 99 4.44 -18.43 -3.42
CA THR A 99 4.31 -19.69 -4.18
C THR A 99 5.45 -19.88 -5.18
N LEU A 100 5.81 -18.84 -5.93
CA LEU A 100 6.91 -18.90 -6.90
C LEU A 100 8.28 -19.08 -6.23
N SER A 101 8.48 -18.45 -5.07
CA SER A 101 9.73 -18.61 -4.31
C SER A 101 9.88 -20.03 -3.73
N GLU A 102 8.79 -20.66 -3.27
CA GLU A 102 8.79 -22.03 -2.76
C GLU A 102 9.00 -23.05 -3.89
N ALA A 103 8.37 -22.84 -5.05
CA ALA A 103 8.56 -23.72 -6.21
C ALA A 103 10.03 -23.78 -6.66
N ARG A 104 10.81 -22.70 -6.50
CA ARG A 104 12.23 -22.66 -6.82
C ARG A 104 13.11 -23.48 -5.87
N LYS A 105 12.71 -23.65 -4.60
CA LYS A 105 13.45 -24.54 -3.68
C LYS A 105 13.51 -25.98 -4.21
N VAL A 106 12.59 -26.33 -5.11
CA VAL A 106 12.45 -27.65 -5.71
C VAL A 106 13.09 -27.73 -7.10
N ASP A 107 13.17 -26.62 -7.85
CA ASP A 107 13.65 -26.61 -9.24
C ASP A 107 14.55 -25.40 -9.57
N SER A 108 15.76 -25.64 -10.08
CA SER A 108 16.84 -24.64 -10.19
C SER A 108 16.72 -23.68 -11.40
N VAL A 109 15.67 -23.81 -12.21
CA VAL A 109 15.59 -23.23 -13.57
C VAL A 109 14.68 -21.99 -13.66
N THR A 110 13.87 -21.70 -12.64
CA THR A 110 12.90 -20.59 -12.68
C THR A 110 13.51 -19.22 -12.36
N ARG A 111 12.99 -18.18 -13.05
CA ARG A 111 13.31 -16.76 -12.82
C ARG A 111 13.24 -16.44 -11.32
N GLU A 112 14.30 -15.80 -10.82
CA GLU A 112 14.45 -15.47 -9.40
C GLU A 112 13.43 -14.39 -8.98
N VAL A 113 12.40 -14.80 -8.24
CA VAL A 113 11.44 -13.92 -7.58
C VAL A 113 11.50 -14.20 -6.07
N ALA A 114 11.77 -13.17 -5.29
CA ALA A 114 11.78 -13.24 -3.84
C ALA A 114 10.35 -13.25 -3.29
N ALA A 115 10.14 -14.02 -2.21
CA ALA A 115 8.98 -13.85 -1.35
C ALA A 115 9.02 -12.47 -0.67
N ILE A 116 7.85 -11.88 -0.50
CA ILE A 116 7.70 -10.73 0.41
C ILE A 116 7.76 -11.29 1.84
N GLN A 117 8.64 -10.74 2.65
CA GLN A 117 8.84 -11.12 4.05
C GLN A 117 8.12 -10.18 5.01
N GLU A 118 7.97 -8.90 4.64
CA GLU A 118 7.37 -7.88 5.49
C GLU A 118 6.33 -7.07 4.71
N VAL A 119 5.11 -7.04 5.25
CA VAL A 119 4.00 -6.25 4.72
C VAL A 119 3.54 -5.29 5.81
N THR A 120 3.53 -4.00 5.50
CA THR A 120 2.95 -2.98 6.36
C THR A 120 1.86 -2.25 5.60
N ILE A 121 0.65 -2.25 6.15
CA ILE A 121 -0.51 -1.58 5.57
C ILE A 121 -1.09 -0.64 6.62
N ARG A 122 -1.15 0.65 6.32
CA ARG A 122 -1.58 1.69 7.26
C ARG A 122 -2.54 2.66 6.59
N GLY A 123 -3.39 3.30 7.37
CA GLY A 123 -4.37 4.25 6.84
C GLY A 123 -5.36 3.57 5.90
N TRP A 124 -5.70 2.31 6.16
CA TRP A 124 -6.61 1.54 5.33
C TRP A 124 -8.05 1.66 5.84
N ASP A 125 -9.00 1.68 4.92
CA ASP A 125 -10.42 1.62 5.26
C ASP A 125 -10.77 0.21 5.76
N ALA A 126 -11.05 0.07 7.06
CA ALA A 126 -11.36 -1.22 7.67
C ALA A 126 -12.57 -1.93 7.02
N GLY A 127 -13.49 -1.19 6.40
CA GLY A 127 -14.63 -1.77 5.69
C GLY A 127 -14.26 -2.55 4.42
N LYS A 128 -13.04 -2.34 3.91
CA LYS A 128 -12.50 -3.01 2.70
C LYS A 128 -11.46 -4.07 3.02
N VAL A 129 -11.23 -4.35 4.30
CA VAL A 129 -10.25 -5.35 4.76
C VAL A 129 -10.97 -6.64 5.12
N ASP A 130 -10.84 -7.66 4.28
CA ASP A 130 -11.32 -8.99 4.59
C ASP A 130 -10.36 -9.70 5.55
N HIS A 131 -10.87 -10.19 6.68
CA HIS A 131 -10.09 -10.95 7.67
C HIS A 131 -9.46 -12.21 7.10
N LYS A 132 -10.12 -12.87 6.14
CA LYS A 132 -9.58 -14.04 5.45
C LYS A 132 -8.34 -13.66 4.64
N ASP A 133 -8.39 -12.55 3.92
CA ASP A 133 -7.24 -12.06 3.14
C ASP A 133 -6.05 -11.75 4.05
N VAL A 134 -6.31 -11.10 5.19
CA VAL A 134 -5.29 -10.81 6.21
C VAL A 134 -4.66 -12.08 6.76
N ALA A 135 -5.46 -13.11 7.07
CA ALA A 135 -4.95 -14.38 7.55
C ALA A 135 -4.06 -15.08 6.50
N GLU A 136 -4.49 -15.10 5.23
CA GLU A 136 -3.70 -15.69 4.14
C GLU A 136 -2.40 -14.92 3.88
N ILE A 137 -2.40 -13.58 4.02
CA ILE A 137 -1.17 -12.78 3.97
C ILE A 137 -0.23 -13.18 5.11
N ALA A 138 -0.76 -13.29 6.34
CA ALA A 138 0.04 -13.63 7.53
C ALA A 138 0.71 -15.01 7.44
N GLU A 139 0.10 -15.97 6.74
CA GLU A 139 0.69 -17.28 6.48
C GLU A 139 1.89 -17.23 5.51
N CYS A 140 1.97 -16.21 4.66
CA CYS A 140 2.97 -16.09 3.60
C CYS A 140 4.16 -15.18 3.97
N VAL A 141 4.08 -14.41 5.06
CA VAL A 141 5.06 -13.39 5.42
C VAL A 141 5.60 -13.59 6.84
N GLU A 142 6.80 -13.10 7.12
CA GLU A 142 7.39 -13.15 8.46
C GLU A 142 6.82 -12.07 9.38
N ARG A 143 6.45 -10.92 8.81
CA ARG A 143 5.93 -9.77 9.56
C ARG A 143 4.78 -9.11 8.82
N LEU A 144 3.66 -8.96 9.53
CA LEU A 144 2.49 -8.25 9.06
C LEU A 144 2.09 -7.17 10.06
N ASN A 145 2.09 -5.91 9.62
CA ASN A 145 1.63 -4.78 10.41
C ASN A 145 0.41 -4.16 9.73
N ILE A 146 -0.74 -4.15 10.39
CA ILE A 146 -1.97 -3.53 9.87
C ILE A 146 -2.42 -2.42 10.82
N GLY A 147 -2.54 -1.21 10.29
CA GLY A 147 -3.13 -0.05 10.94
C GLY A 147 -4.30 0.48 10.13
N ALA A 148 -5.45 -0.20 10.20
CA ALA A 148 -6.69 0.24 9.57
C ALA A 148 -7.42 1.26 10.47
N PHE A 149 -8.11 2.22 9.86
CA PHE A 149 -9.06 3.09 10.58
C PHE A 149 -10.48 2.59 10.31
N GLN A 150 -11.32 2.62 11.34
CA GLN A 150 -12.73 2.36 11.17
C GLN A 150 -13.33 3.62 10.55
N GLY A 151 -13.62 3.60 9.26
CA GLY A 151 -14.40 4.61 8.56
C GLY A 151 -15.83 4.57 9.09
N GLY A 152 -16.03 5.05 10.31
CA GLY A 152 -17.35 5.24 10.87
C GLY A 152 -18.07 6.24 10.00
N VAL A 153 -19.14 5.80 9.36
CA VAL A 153 -20.27 6.68 9.04
C VAL A 153 -20.50 7.48 10.31
N SER A 154 -20.19 8.76 10.25
CA SER A 154 -20.65 9.72 11.23
C SER A 154 -22.16 9.80 11.05
N ASP A 155 -22.87 8.78 11.53
CA ASP A 155 -24.25 8.89 11.96
C ASP A 155 -24.22 9.80 13.19
N VAL A 156 -23.96 11.09 12.95
CA VAL A 156 -24.61 12.14 13.73
C VAL A 156 -26.07 12.01 13.32
N VAL A 157 -26.73 11.05 13.94
CA VAL A 157 -28.16 11.12 14.10
C VAL A 157 -28.35 12.41 14.88
N ASP A 158 -28.88 13.41 14.19
CA ASP A 158 -29.51 14.58 14.79
C ASP A 158 -30.71 14.05 15.60
N GLU A 159 -30.42 13.38 16.72
CA GLU A 159 -31.39 13.22 17.77
C GLU A 159 -31.53 14.59 18.39
N GLY A 160 -32.52 15.33 17.88
CA GLY A 160 -33.09 16.49 18.54
C GLY A 160 -33.30 16.15 20.00
N SER A 161 -32.36 16.60 20.82
CA SER A 161 -32.46 16.62 22.26
C SER A 161 -32.56 18.08 22.63
N ASP A 162 -33.80 18.53 22.74
CA ASP A 162 -34.18 19.72 23.48
C ASP A 162 -33.57 19.60 24.88
N SER A 163 -32.37 20.14 25.04
CA SER A 163 -31.80 20.42 26.34
C SER A 163 -31.66 21.93 26.43
N ASP A 164 -32.64 22.52 27.12
CA ASP A 164 -32.58 23.86 27.69
C ASP A 164 -31.27 24.01 28.46
N THR A 165 -30.23 24.41 27.76
CA THR A 165 -29.00 24.88 28.36
C THR A 165 -29.18 26.38 28.51
N GLU A 166 -29.74 26.80 29.65
CA GLU A 166 -29.67 28.18 30.10
C GLU A 166 -28.20 28.61 30.09
N TRP A 167 -27.87 29.48 29.15
CA TRP A 167 -26.57 30.12 29.07
C TRP A 167 -26.43 31.07 30.27
N PRO A 168 -25.40 30.96 31.11
CA PRO A 168 -25.07 32.03 32.04
C PRO A 168 -24.57 33.22 31.21
N SER A 169 -25.45 34.17 30.96
CA SER A 169 -25.16 35.47 30.38
C SER A 169 -24.49 36.35 31.45
N ASP A 170 -23.21 36.15 31.69
CA ASP A 170 -22.38 37.09 32.46
C ASP A 170 -21.09 37.39 31.68
N TRP A 171 -21.28 38.11 30.58
CA TRP A 171 -20.25 38.86 29.89
C TRP A 171 -20.75 40.30 29.73
N ASP A 172 -19.92 41.23 30.19
CA ASP A 172 -19.97 42.70 30.11
C ASP A 172 -20.82 43.48 31.11
N SER A 173 -20.11 44.10 32.06
CA SER A 173 -20.34 45.50 32.40
C SER A 173 -19.01 46.21 32.65
N GLU A 174 -18.50 46.75 31.54
CA GLU A 174 -17.94 48.10 31.41
C GLU A 174 -17.11 48.65 32.59
N GLY A 175 -15.79 48.60 32.40
CA GLY A 175 -14.92 49.63 32.96
C GLY A 175 -15.26 50.97 32.30
N SER A 176 -15.54 51.98 33.13
CA SER A 176 -15.61 53.38 32.72
C SER A 176 -14.94 54.25 33.78
N PHE A 177 -13.85 54.90 33.33
CA PHE A 177 -13.10 56.06 33.84
C PHE A 177 -12.79 56.20 35.34
#